data_AF-A0A3D2L3N0-F1
#
_entry.id   AF-A0A3D2L3N0-F1
#
_cell.length_a   1.000
_cell.length_b   1.000
_cell.length_c   1.000
_cell.angle_alpha   90.00
_cell.angle_beta   90.00
_cell.angle_gamma   90.00
#
_symmetry.space_group_name_H-M   'P 1'
#
loop_
_entity.id
_entity.type
_entity.pdbx_description
1 polymer ?
#
loop_
_entity_poly.entity_id
_entity_poly.type
_entity_poly.pdbx_seq_one_letter_code
_entity_poly.pdbx_strand_id
1 'polypeptide(L)'
;RKIVAALEELKAGGSTAGGEGLRLAYSLAEQGLKEDAVNRVMLLTDGDFNVGISDPEQLEDFVSRKRETGIYLSVLGFGRGNYNDAMMQKIAQTGNGTAAYVDTLSEARKILADDLSGNIFPIADDVKIQVEFNPARVAEYRLIGYETRMLDREDFNNDKVDAGDIGAGTSVTAIYEITPVGSDAAQIDPLRYGDTDTSASDPSGEYAFVKLRYKAPGAEDSILLERPVTLSDR
;
A
#
# COMPACT_ATOMS: atom_id res chain seq x y z
N ARG A 1 29.38 9.77 -16.67
CA ARG A 1 30.49 9.02 -16.02
C ARG A 1 30.82 9.50 -14.59
N LYS A 2 30.50 10.75 -14.19
CA LYS A 2 30.75 11.23 -12.81
C LYS A 2 30.06 10.39 -11.72
N ILE A 3 28.82 9.95 -11.95
CA ILE A 3 28.06 9.14 -10.98
C ILE A 3 28.73 7.78 -10.73
N VAL A 4 29.09 7.06 -11.80
CA VAL A 4 29.75 5.74 -11.68
C VAL A 4 31.08 5.85 -10.93
N ALA A 5 31.88 6.87 -11.23
CA ALA A 5 33.14 7.10 -10.52
C ALA A 5 32.92 7.36 -9.01
N ALA A 6 31.92 8.17 -8.65
CA ALA A 6 31.58 8.42 -7.25
C ALA A 6 31.09 7.15 -6.53
N LEU A 7 30.37 6.26 -7.22
CA LEU A 7 29.95 4.97 -6.67
C LEU A 7 31.15 4.02 -6.45
N GLU A 8 32.14 4.02 -7.35
CA GLU A 8 33.37 3.23 -7.22
C GLU A 8 34.27 3.69 -6.07
N GLU A 9 34.12 4.94 -5.61
CA GLU A 9 34.85 5.50 -4.48
C GLU A 9 34.23 5.18 -3.12
N LEU A 10 33.00 4.65 -3.08
CA LEU A 10 32.32 4.29 -1.82
C LEU A 10 33.08 3.19 -1.09
N LYS A 11 33.26 3.38 0.22
CA LYS A 11 33.92 2.43 1.13
C LYS A 11 33.11 2.29 2.41
N ALA A 12 33.09 1.09 2.97
CA ALA A 12 32.48 0.85 4.27
C ALA A 12 33.26 1.59 5.37
N GLY A 13 32.55 2.27 6.27
CA GLY A 13 33.12 2.94 7.43
C GLY A 13 32.07 3.74 8.20
N GLY A 14 32.30 3.94 9.51
CA GLY A 14 31.41 4.72 10.38
C GLY A 14 30.24 3.92 10.97
N SER A 15 29.21 4.66 11.42
CA SER A 15 27.95 4.13 11.97
C SER A 15 26.77 4.45 11.05
N THR A 16 25.65 3.75 11.21
CA THR A 16 24.46 3.84 10.35
C THR A 16 23.50 4.96 10.76
N ALA A 17 23.81 6.22 10.43
CA ALA A 17 22.95 7.39 10.67
C ALA A 17 21.74 7.47 9.71
N GLY A 18 20.88 6.45 9.70
CA GLY A 18 19.78 6.28 8.75
C GLY A 18 18.81 7.47 8.71
N GLY A 19 18.49 8.06 9.85
CA GLY A 19 17.59 9.23 9.93
C GLY A 19 18.15 10.47 9.25
N GLU A 20 19.40 10.83 9.55
CA GLU A 20 20.07 12.00 8.94
C GLU A 20 20.33 11.79 7.44
N GLY A 21 20.72 10.56 7.06
CA GLY A 21 20.87 10.18 5.66
C GLY A 21 19.57 10.36 4.88
N LEU A 22 18.44 9.94 5.46
CA LEU A 22 17.13 10.11 4.85
C LEU A 22 16.71 11.59 4.76
N ARG A 23 16.94 12.38 5.82
CA ARG A 23 16.67 13.84 5.78
C ARG A 23 17.44 14.54 4.68
N LEU A 24 18.73 14.22 4.54
CA LEU A 24 19.56 14.77 3.48
C LEU A 24 19.08 14.35 2.09
N ALA A 25 18.71 13.07 1.92
CA ALA A 25 18.20 12.57 0.66
C ALA A 25 16.92 13.30 0.23
N TYR A 26 15.96 13.51 1.13
CA TYR A 26 14.77 14.30 0.83
C TYR A 26 15.09 15.76 0.53
N SER A 27 16.00 16.39 1.29
CA SER A 27 16.39 17.78 1.00
C SER A 27 17.00 17.94 -0.39
N LEU A 28 17.81 16.97 -0.84
CA LEU A 28 18.36 16.94 -2.20
C LEU A 28 17.28 16.68 -3.25
N ALA A 29 16.35 15.78 -2.98
CA ALA A 29 15.22 15.49 -3.87
C ALA A 29 14.30 16.70 -4.05
N GLU A 30 14.02 17.45 -2.97
CA GLU A 30 13.24 18.70 -3.01
C GLU A 30 13.92 19.79 -3.84
N GLN A 31 15.25 19.92 -3.74
CA GLN A 31 16.02 20.86 -4.55
C GLN A 31 16.00 20.51 -6.05
N GLY A 32 15.86 19.23 -6.36
CA GLY A 32 15.82 18.69 -7.72
C GLY A 32 14.42 18.33 -8.22
N LEU A 33 13.37 18.78 -7.51
CA LEU A 33 11.98 18.38 -7.78
C LEU A 33 11.60 18.72 -9.22
N LYS A 34 10.96 17.78 -9.89
CA LYS A 34 10.39 17.96 -11.23
C LYS A 34 8.91 17.62 -11.18
N GLU A 35 8.06 18.60 -11.51
CA GLU A 35 6.60 18.46 -11.49
C GLU A 35 6.13 17.34 -12.44
N ASP A 36 6.71 17.27 -13.65
CA ASP A 36 6.36 16.25 -14.66
C ASP A 36 7.22 14.98 -14.57
N ALA A 37 7.71 14.61 -13.38
CA ALA A 37 8.50 13.40 -13.19
C ALA A 37 8.24 12.70 -11.87
N VAL A 38 8.56 11.40 -11.81
CA VAL A 38 8.57 10.68 -10.55
C VAL A 38 9.80 11.10 -9.74
N ASN A 39 9.56 11.79 -8.63
CA ASN A 39 10.60 12.12 -7.65
C ASN A 39 10.64 11.00 -6.60
N ARG A 40 11.80 10.37 -6.42
CA ARG A 40 11.92 9.22 -5.53
C ARG A 40 13.26 9.18 -4.82
N VAL A 41 13.21 8.93 -3.52
CA VAL A 41 14.35 8.53 -2.69
C VAL A 41 14.42 7.01 -2.68
N MET A 42 15.60 6.48 -3.03
CA MET A 42 15.91 5.06 -2.90
C MET A 42 16.86 4.88 -1.72
N LEU A 43 16.44 4.09 -0.75
CA LEU A 43 17.23 3.81 0.44
C LEU A 43 17.73 2.37 0.39
N LEU A 44 19.05 2.19 0.34
CA LEU A 44 19.70 0.90 0.32
C LEU A 44 20.40 0.70 1.67
N THR A 45 20.05 -0.35 2.41
CA THR A 45 20.52 -0.59 3.78
C THR A 45 20.78 -2.07 4.04
N ASP A 46 21.77 -2.39 4.85
CA ASP A 46 22.09 -3.74 5.31
C ASP A 46 21.45 -4.12 6.66
N GLY A 47 20.60 -3.23 7.18
CA GLY A 47 19.87 -3.40 8.43
C GLY A 47 20.21 -2.36 9.50
N ASP A 48 19.33 -2.28 10.49
CA ASP A 48 19.43 -1.45 11.70
C ASP A 48 19.37 0.07 11.47
N PHE A 49 18.14 0.59 11.36
CA PHE A 49 17.79 2.01 11.25
C PHE A 49 18.02 2.85 12.51
N ASN A 50 18.80 2.35 13.47
CA ASN A 50 18.77 2.81 14.85
C ASN A 50 19.71 3.99 15.20
N VAL A 51 20.27 4.72 14.22
CA VAL A 51 21.05 5.94 14.52
C VAL A 51 20.41 7.17 13.86
N GLY A 52 19.93 8.10 14.69
CA GLY A 52 19.36 9.39 14.26
C GLY A 52 17.93 9.60 14.76
N ILE A 53 16.96 8.89 14.20
CA ILE A 53 15.57 8.90 14.67
C ILE A 53 15.37 7.58 15.42
N SER A 54 15.52 7.61 16.75
CA SER A 54 15.42 6.43 17.60
C SER A 54 13.99 5.92 17.78
N ASP A 55 13.02 6.63 17.22
CA ASP A 55 11.59 6.39 17.39
C ASP A 55 10.94 6.09 16.03
N PRO A 56 10.50 4.85 15.79
CA PRO A 56 9.80 4.45 14.57
C PRO A 56 8.65 5.38 14.18
N GLU A 57 7.88 5.89 15.14
CA GLU A 57 6.73 6.76 14.87
C GLU A 57 7.17 8.11 14.29
N GLN A 58 8.26 8.68 14.81
CA GLN A 58 8.80 9.94 14.27
C GLN A 58 9.34 9.79 12.85
N LEU A 59 9.88 8.61 12.52
CA LEU A 59 10.36 8.33 11.17
C LEU A 59 9.20 8.19 10.19
N GLU A 60 8.13 7.49 10.59
CA GLU A 60 6.90 7.37 9.81
C GLU A 60 6.24 8.72 9.59
N ASP A 61 6.08 9.52 10.64
CA ASP A 61 5.56 10.89 10.56
C ASP A 61 6.38 11.77 9.61
N PHE A 62 7.71 11.64 9.66
CA PHE A 62 8.59 12.36 8.76
C PHE A 62 8.41 11.93 7.31
N VAL A 63 8.36 10.63 7.05
CA VAL A 63 8.16 10.09 5.69
C VAL A 63 6.77 10.46 5.16
N SER A 64 5.73 10.40 5.99
CA SER A 64 4.36 10.80 5.63
C SER A 64 4.30 12.26 5.17
N ARG A 65 4.90 13.18 5.94
CA ARG A 65 4.99 14.60 5.53
C ARG A 65 5.80 14.81 4.25
N LYS A 66 6.85 14.02 4.04
CA LYS A 66 7.67 14.13 2.81
C LYS A 66 6.96 13.56 1.60
N ARG A 67 6.14 12.54 1.77
CA ARG A 67 5.26 12.04 0.71
C ARG A 67 4.34 13.14 0.18
N GLU A 68 3.78 13.98 1.03
CA GLU A 68 2.91 15.13 0.61
C GLU A 68 3.63 16.10 -0.34
N THR A 69 4.97 16.07 -0.40
CA THR A 69 5.76 16.86 -1.36
C THR A 69 5.88 16.20 -2.75
N GLY A 70 5.22 15.06 -2.97
CA GLY A 70 5.31 14.29 -4.21
C GLY A 70 6.61 13.48 -4.37
N ILE A 71 7.32 13.23 -3.26
CA ILE A 71 8.58 12.49 -3.25
C ILE A 71 8.37 11.13 -2.58
N TYR A 72 8.46 10.07 -3.37
CA TYR A 72 8.27 8.68 -2.94
C TYR A 72 9.51 8.12 -2.22
N LEU A 73 9.33 7.12 -1.35
CA LEU A 73 10.41 6.37 -0.70
C LEU A 73 10.32 4.88 -1.00
N SER A 74 11.38 4.31 -1.58
CA SER A 74 11.54 2.85 -1.68
C SER A 74 12.75 2.39 -0.89
N VAL A 75 12.64 1.23 -0.25
CA VAL A 75 13.67 0.68 0.64
C VAL A 75 14.13 -0.67 0.12
N LEU A 76 15.44 -0.85 -0.02
CA LEU A 76 16.08 -2.09 -0.41
C LEU A 76 16.97 -2.56 0.75
N GLY A 77 16.57 -3.66 1.37
CA GLY A 77 17.33 -4.34 2.41
C GLY A 77 18.32 -5.32 1.79
N PHE A 78 19.55 -5.37 2.28
CA PHE A 78 20.59 -6.30 1.83
C PHE A 78 21.11 -7.14 3.00
N GLY A 79 21.24 -8.45 2.84
CA GLY A 79 21.83 -9.28 3.89
C GLY A 79 21.35 -10.73 3.88
N ARG A 80 21.63 -11.44 4.97
CA ARG A 80 21.20 -12.84 5.20
C ARG A 80 20.53 -13.03 6.57
N GLY A 81 20.17 -11.94 7.23
CA GLY A 81 19.73 -11.90 8.63
C GLY A 81 18.39 -11.19 8.80
N ASN A 82 17.69 -11.58 9.87
CA ASN A 82 16.33 -11.18 10.27
C ASN A 82 16.26 -9.69 10.69
N TYR A 83 16.59 -8.77 9.78
CA TYR A 83 16.68 -7.35 10.07
C TYR A 83 15.37 -6.65 9.80
N ASN A 84 14.58 -6.45 10.86
CA ASN A 84 13.47 -5.50 10.99
C ASN A 84 12.65 -5.22 9.70
N ASP A 85 12.29 -6.28 8.96
CA ASP A 85 11.52 -6.22 7.71
C ASP A 85 10.23 -5.43 7.89
N ALA A 86 9.60 -5.57 9.06
CA ALA A 86 8.39 -4.84 9.43
C ALA A 86 8.61 -3.32 9.38
N MET A 87 9.73 -2.81 9.89
CA MET A 87 10.01 -1.37 9.87
C MET A 87 10.30 -0.87 8.46
N MET A 88 11.10 -1.61 7.68
CA MET A 88 11.38 -1.26 6.29
C MET A 88 10.12 -1.24 5.43
N GLN A 89 9.28 -2.27 5.59
CA GLN A 89 7.99 -2.34 4.95
C GLN A 89 7.14 -1.16 5.36
N LYS A 90 7.02 -0.88 6.66
CA LYS A 90 6.19 0.21 7.20
C LYS A 90 6.61 1.57 6.64
N ILE A 91 7.90 1.93 6.66
CA ILE A 91 8.34 3.23 6.14
C ILE A 91 8.24 3.34 4.62
N ALA A 92 8.52 2.27 3.86
CA ALA A 92 8.33 2.29 2.41
C ALA A 92 6.84 2.48 2.06
N GLN A 93 5.99 1.78 2.81
CA GLN A 93 4.55 1.87 2.74
C GLN A 93 4.01 3.26 3.08
N THR A 94 4.55 3.92 4.11
CA THR A 94 4.20 5.31 4.48
C THR A 94 4.71 6.33 3.45
N GLY A 95 5.79 6.01 2.75
CA GLY A 95 6.37 6.87 1.71
C GLY A 95 5.90 6.55 0.29
N ASN A 96 4.79 5.83 0.14
CA ASN A 96 4.22 5.43 -1.15
C ASN A 96 5.22 4.74 -2.09
N GLY A 97 6.05 3.84 -1.56
CA GLY A 97 6.95 3.02 -2.34
C GLY A 97 7.07 1.59 -1.84
N THR A 98 8.01 0.86 -2.42
CA THR A 98 8.15 -0.58 -2.18
C THR A 98 9.31 -0.88 -1.25
N ALA A 99 9.14 -1.87 -0.39
CA ALA A 99 10.25 -2.52 0.31
C ALA A 99 10.59 -3.83 -0.40
N ALA A 100 11.87 -4.08 -0.64
CA ALA A 100 12.34 -5.38 -1.13
C ALA A 100 13.62 -5.80 -0.42
N TYR A 101 13.80 -7.11 -0.26
CA TYR A 101 15.01 -7.70 0.28
C TYR A 101 15.87 -8.24 -0.85
N VAL A 102 17.18 -8.18 -0.68
CA VAL A 102 18.18 -8.61 -1.66
C VAL A 102 19.22 -9.48 -0.96
N ASP A 103 19.07 -10.80 -1.09
CA ASP A 103 20.00 -11.78 -0.51
C ASP A 103 21.04 -12.30 -1.52
N THR A 104 20.76 -12.10 -2.82
CA THR A 104 21.55 -12.61 -3.94
C THR A 104 21.65 -11.59 -5.07
N LEU A 105 22.70 -11.74 -5.89
CA LEU A 105 22.90 -10.89 -7.07
C LEU A 105 21.77 -11.04 -8.10
N SER A 106 21.18 -12.23 -8.20
CA SER A 106 20.05 -12.50 -9.08
C SER A 106 18.80 -11.74 -8.63
N GLU A 107 18.53 -11.70 -7.33
CA GLU A 107 17.43 -10.91 -6.76
C GLU A 107 17.67 -9.41 -6.94
N ALA A 108 18.91 -8.94 -6.73
CA ALA A 108 19.29 -7.56 -7.01
C ALA A 108 19.00 -7.17 -8.47
N ARG A 109 19.34 -8.06 -9.42
CA ARG A 109 19.07 -7.83 -10.84
C ARG A 109 17.58 -7.82 -11.14
N LYS A 110 16.82 -8.77 -10.60
CA LYS A 110 15.38 -8.82 -10.78
C LYS A 110 14.74 -7.51 -10.31
N ILE A 111 15.03 -7.08 -9.08
CA ILE A 111 14.43 -5.88 -8.49
C ILE A 111 14.88 -4.61 -9.20
N LEU A 112 16.18 -4.45 -9.49
CA LEU A 112 16.73 -3.20 -10.02
C LEU A 112 16.71 -3.08 -11.55
N ALA A 113 16.67 -4.19 -12.28
CA ALA A 113 16.69 -4.18 -13.75
C ALA A 113 15.34 -4.56 -14.36
N ASP A 114 14.69 -5.59 -13.83
CA ASP A 114 13.47 -6.14 -14.44
C ASP A 114 12.22 -5.45 -13.87
N ASP A 115 12.09 -5.42 -12.55
CA ASP A 115 10.88 -4.96 -11.86
C ASP A 115 10.89 -3.45 -11.58
N LEU A 116 12.07 -2.82 -11.56
CA LEU A 116 12.24 -1.41 -11.18
C LEU A 116 11.39 -0.48 -12.06
N SER A 117 11.30 -0.77 -13.35
CA SER A 117 10.55 0.05 -14.30
C SER A 117 9.03 0.02 -14.05
N GLY A 118 8.48 -1.09 -13.55
CA GLY A 118 7.06 -1.19 -13.18
C GLY A 118 6.78 -0.56 -11.81
N ASN A 119 7.64 -0.82 -10.83
CA ASN A 119 7.45 -0.38 -9.45
C ASN A 119 7.79 1.11 -9.22
N ILE A 120 8.44 1.79 -10.17
CA ILE A 120 8.77 3.22 -10.06
C ILE A 120 7.57 4.12 -10.33
N PHE A 121 6.63 3.73 -11.19
CA PHE A 121 5.53 4.61 -11.56
C PHE A 121 4.27 4.25 -10.76
N PRO A 122 3.86 5.06 -9.77
CA PRO A 122 2.52 4.94 -9.21
C PRO A 122 1.50 5.23 -10.30
N ILE A 123 0.43 4.44 -10.33
CA ILE A 123 -0.69 4.68 -11.25
C ILE A 123 -1.90 5.25 -10.52
N ALA A 124 -1.93 5.08 -9.20
CA ALA A 124 -3.00 5.53 -8.32
C ALA A 124 -2.47 5.68 -6.89
N ASP A 125 -2.69 6.85 -6.30
CA ASP A 125 -2.44 7.15 -4.89
C ASP A 125 -3.77 7.03 -4.09
N ASP A 126 -3.71 6.82 -2.78
CA ASP A 126 -4.87 6.79 -1.85
C ASP A 126 -6.02 5.88 -2.34
N VAL A 127 -5.67 4.65 -2.71
CA VAL A 127 -6.62 3.64 -3.17
C VAL A 127 -7.41 3.04 -2.01
N LYS A 128 -8.71 3.33 -2.00
CA LYS A 128 -9.70 2.82 -1.05
C LYS A 128 -10.61 1.83 -1.74
N ILE A 129 -10.74 0.64 -1.15
CA ILE A 129 -11.67 -0.39 -1.63
C ILE A 129 -12.71 -0.66 -0.55
N GLN A 130 -13.98 -0.57 -0.91
CA GLN A 130 -15.11 -0.94 -0.06
C GLN A 130 -15.97 -1.95 -0.79
N VAL A 131 -16.32 -3.02 -0.09
CA VAL A 131 -17.24 -4.05 -0.57
C VAL A 131 -18.45 -4.03 0.35
N GLU A 132 -19.62 -3.86 -0.24
CA GLU A 132 -20.91 -3.96 0.44
C GLU A 132 -21.64 -5.20 -0.05
N PHE A 133 -22.03 -6.10 0.86
CA PHE A 133 -22.76 -7.32 0.48
C PHE A 133 -24.26 -7.09 0.53
N ASN A 134 -24.98 -7.67 -0.44
CA ASN A 134 -26.43 -7.59 -0.49
C ASN A 134 -27.05 -8.49 0.59
N PRO A 135 -27.73 -7.93 1.62
CA PRO A 135 -28.29 -8.71 2.72
C PRO A 135 -29.45 -9.62 2.29
N ALA A 136 -30.06 -9.41 1.12
CA ALA A 136 -31.05 -10.31 0.56
C ALA A 136 -30.43 -11.63 0.03
N ARG A 137 -29.12 -11.65 -0.26
CA ARG A 137 -28.42 -12.81 -0.85
C ARG A 137 -27.28 -13.35 -0.02
N VAL A 138 -26.63 -12.52 0.78
CA VAL A 138 -25.48 -12.88 1.61
C VAL A 138 -25.86 -12.69 3.08
N ALA A 139 -25.91 -13.78 3.83
CA ALA A 139 -26.20 -13.78 5.26
C ALA A 139 -24.95 -13.47 6.09
N GLU A 140 -23.80 -13.99 5.67
CA GLU A 140 -22.53 -13.86 6.39
C GLU A 140 -21.42 -13.67 5.37
N TYR A 141 -20.37 -12.94 5.75
CA TYR A 141 -19.16 -12.82 4.96
C TYR A 141 -17.95 -12.68 5.85
N ARG A 142 -16.80 -13.15 5.36
CA ARG A 142 -15.51 -13.06 6.05
C ARG A 142 -14.42 -12.78 5.04
N LEU A 143 -13.57 -11.80 5.31
CA LEU A 143 -12.35 -11.59 4.55
C LEU A 143 -11.35 -12.70 4.92
N ILE A 144 -11.03 -13.58 3.97
CA ILE A 144 -10.04 -14.66 4.13
C ILE A 144 -8.63 -14.15 3.81
N GLY A 145 -8.51 -13.24 2.84
CA GLY A 145 -7.21 -12.74 2.40
C GLY A 145 -7.28 -11.28 1.98
N TYR A 146 -6.60 -10.42 2.74
CA TYR A 146 -6.15 -9.06 2.42
C TYR A 146 -5.29 -8.61 3.61
N GLU A 147 -3.97 -8.79 3.51
CA GLU A 147 -3.10 -8.85 4.69
C GLU A 147 -2.64 -7.49 5.23
N THR A 148 -2.92 -6.39 4.55
CA THR A 148 -2.41 -5.09 4.98
C THR A 148 -3.42 -4.00 4.64
N ARG A 149 -3.91 -3.30 5.68
CA ARG A 149 -4.70 -2.05 5.62
C ARG A 149 -6.22 -2.21 5.46
N MET A 150 -6.88 -2.82 6.46
CA MET A 150 -8.33 -2.63 6.63
C MET A 150 -8.60 -1.18 7.03
N LEU A 151 -9.54 -0.53 6.31
CA LEU A 151 -10.05 0.80 6.62
C LEU A 151 -11.42 0.66 7.28
N ASP A 152 -11.70 1.52 8.27
CA ASP A 152 -13.03 1.59 8.86
C ASP A 152 -14.06 2.15 7.87
N ARG A 153 -15.31 1.67 7.94
CA ARG A 153 -16.37 2.01 6.97
C ARG A 153 -16.62 3.52 6.90
N GLU A 154 -16.47 4.21 8.03
CA GLU A 154 -16.69 5.65 8.18
C GLU A 154 -15.63 6.50 7.47
N ASP A 155 -14.42 5.95 7.34
CA ASP A 155 -13.27 6.64 6.76
C ASP A 155 -13.18 6.52 5.23
N PHE A 156 -13.96 5.62 4.62
CA PHE A 156 -13.94 5.40 3.17
C PHE A 156 -14.21 6.67 2.35
N ASN A 157 -15.08 7.55 2.84
CA ASN A 157 -15.45 8.82 2.17
C ASN A 157 -14.59 10.01 2.61
N ASN A 158 -13.64 9.80 3.50
CA ASN A 158 -12.79 10.86 4.01
C ASN A 158 -11.49 10.92 3.19
N ASP A 159 -11.37 11.89 2.28
CA ASP A 159 -10.13 12.11 1.52
C ASP A 159 -8.94 12.55 2.40
N LYS A 160 -9.16 12.77 3.70
CA LYS A 160 -8.11 13.02 4.70
C LYS A 160 -7.60 11.76 5.39
N VAL A 161 -8.31 10.64 5.27
CA VAL A 161 -7.86 9.35 5.83
C VAL A 161 -7.15 8.60 4.73
N ASP A 162 -5.90 8.21 4.99
CA ASP A 162 -5.00 7.62 4.02
C ASP A 162 -5.29 6.14 3.76
N ALA A 163 -5.18 5.70 2.51
CA ALA A 163 -5.33 4.30 2.11
C ALA A 163 -4.13 3.78 1.30
N GLY A 164 -4.18 2.52 0.85
CA GLY A 164 -3.07 1.88 0.12
C GLY A 164 -2.85 2.46 -1.27
N ASP A 165 -1.64 2.45 -1.82
CA ASP A 165 -1.41 2.83 -3.23
C ASP A 165 -1.18 1.61 -4.11
N ILE A 166 -1.37 1.79 -5.42
CA ILE A 166 -1.15 0.75 -6.42
C ILE A 166 -0.12 1.26 -7.44
N GLY A 167 1.03 0.57 -7.49
CA GLY A 167 2.06 0.79 -8.51
C GLY A 167 1.68 0.19 -9.87
N ALA A 168 2.32 0.64 -10.94
CA ALA A 168 2.12 0.04 -12.26
C ALA A 168 2.50 -1.46 -12.23
N GLY A 169 1.54 -2.33 -12.56
CA GLY A 169 1.75 -3.79 -12.53
C GLY A 169 1.49 -4.45 -11.17
N THR A 170 1.13 -3.69 -10.13
CA THR A 170 0.67 -4.24 -8.85
C THR A 170 -0.77 -4.75 -8.99
N SER A 171 -1.01 -5.99 -8.56
CA SER A 171 -2.36 -6.57 -8.45
C SER A 171 -2.72 -6.75 -6.99
N VAL A 172 -3.85 -6.18 -6.59
CA VAL A 172 -4.42 -6.37 -5.25
C VAL A 172 -5.54 -7.40 -5.32
N THR A 173 -5.46 -8.43 -4.48
CA THR A 173 -6.49 -9.48 -4.41
C THR A 173 -7.08 -9.52 -3.01
N ALA A 174 -8.39 -9.28 -2.90
CA ALA A 174 -9.16 -9.51 -1.69
C ALA A 174 -10.03 -10.76 -1.89
N ILE A 175 -9.93 -11.71 -0.96
CA ILE A 175 -10.69 -12.97 -1.01
C ILE A 175 -11.72 -12.96 0.11
N TYR A 176 -13.00 -13.04 -0.25
CA TYR A 176 -14.10 -13.15 0.70
C TYR A 176 -14.70 -14.56 0.66
N GLU A 177 -14.96 -15.10 1.84
CA GLU A 177 -15.94 -16.17 2.04
C GLU A 177 -17.31 -15.52 2.20
N ILE A 178 -18.32 -16.09 1.55
CA ILE A 178 -19.71 -15.66 1.73
C ILE A 178 -20.60 -16.87 2.03
N THR A 179 -21.57 -16.68 2.92
CA THR A 179 -22.65 -17.63 3.17
C THR A 179 -23.94 -17.07 2.57
N PRO A 180 -24.55 -17.74 1.57
CA PRO A 180 -25.82 -17.31 1.02
C PRO A 180 -26.97 -17.36 2.04
N VAL A 181 -27.94 -16.46 1.91
CA VAL A 181 -29.19 -16.52 2.71
C VAL A 181 -29.89 -17.85 2.48
N GLY A 182 -30.31 -18.51 3.56
CA GLY A 182 -30.98 -19.81 3.53
C GLY A 182 -30.05 -21.02 3.38
N SER A 183 -28.73 -20.82 3.45
CA SER A 183 -27.76 -21.92 3.46
C SER A 183 -27.72 -22.63 4.82
N ASP A 184 -27.68 -23.97 4.81
CA ASP A 184 -27.44 -24.80 6.00
C ASP A 184 -26.04 -24.60 6.61
N ALA A 185 -25.14 -23.91 5.89
CA ALA A 185 -23.78 -23.61 6.35
C ALA A 185 -23.69 -22.36 7.26
N ALA A 186 -24.77 -21.62 7.46
CA ALA A 186 -24.79 -20.45 8.35
C ALA A 186 -24.34 -20.81 9.76
N GLN A 187 -23.38 -20.04 10.29
CA GLN A 187 -22.76 -20.27 11.60
C GLN A 187 -23.29 -19.31 12.68
N ILE A 188 -23.95 -18.22 12.28
CA ILE A 188 -24.44 -17.16 13.16
C ILE A 188 -25.96 -17.27 13.27
N ASP A 189 -26.45 -17.38 14.51
CA ASP A 189 -27.89 -17.36 14.78
C ASP A 189 -28.52 -16.02 14.36
N PRO A 190 -29.73 -16.02 13.76
CA PRO A 190 -30.44 -14.80 13.43
C PRO A 190 -30.60 -13.89 14.66
N LEU A 191 -30.39 -12.59 14.46
CA LEU A 191 -30.57 -11.59 15.52
C LEU A 191 -32.01 -11.63 16.05
N ARG A 192 -32.17 -11.83 17.37
CA ARG A 192 -33.48 -11.85 18.04
C ARG A 192 -34.31 -10.57 17.83
N TYR A 193 -33.64 -9.44 17.64
CA TYR A 193 -34.25 -8.12 17.40
C TYR A 193 -33.88 -7.53 16.03
N GLY A 194 -33.31 -8.34 15.12
CA GLY A 194 -33.07 -7.90 13.75
C GLY A 194 -34.39 -7.82 13.02
N ASP A 195 -34.59 -6.76 12.24
CA ASP A 195 -35.72 -6.70 11.31
C ASP A 195 -35.65 -7.92 10.40
N THR A 196 -36.67 -8.78 10.48
CA THR A 196 -36.82 -9.95 9.60
C THR A 196 -37.43 -9.58 8.25
N ASP A 197 -37.80 -8.31 8.07
CA ASP A 197 -38.21 -7.72 6.81
C ASP A 197 -36.98 -7.30 5.97
N THR A 198 -36.12 -8.26 5.63
CA THR A 198 -35.28 -8.14 4.42
C THR A 198 -36.13 -8.44 3.18
N SER A 199 -37.29 -7.80 3.06
CA SER A 199 -37.90 -7.48 1.77
C SER A 199 -37.15 -6.31 1.14
N ALA A 200 -35.82 -6.28 1.23
CA ALA A 200 -35.02 -5.50 0.31
C ALA A 200 -35.32 -6.15 -1.04
N SER A 201 -36.04 -5.43 -1.91
CA SER A 201 -36.18 -5.84 -3.30
C SER A 201 -34.81 -6.30 -3.78
N ASP A 202 -34.75 -7.46 -4.42
CA ASP A 202 -33.58 -7.93 -5.15
C ASP A 202 -33.75 -7.54 -6.63
N PRO A 203 -33.69 -6.24 -7.00
CA PRO A 203 -34.02 -5.81 -8.34
C PRO A 203 -32.96 -6.23 -9.37
N SER A 204 -31.76 -6.67 -8.94
CA SER A 204 -30.60 -6.82 -9.83
C SER A 204 -29.82 -8.12 -9.70
N GLY A 205 -30.12 -9.00 -8.74
CA GLY A 205 -29.43 -10.29 -8.61
C GLY A 205 -27.98 -10.19 -8.14
N GLU A 206 -27.62 -9.07 -7.53
CA GLU A 206 -26.28 -8.72 -7.07
C GLU A 206 -25.95 -9.39 -5.73
N TYR A 207 -24.73 -9.92 -5.62
CA TYR A 207 -24.18 -10.44 -4.36
C TYR A 207 -23.46 -9.36 -3.56
N ALA A 208 -22.79 -8.44 -4.25
CA ALA A 208 -22.04 -7.36 -3.63
C ALA A 208 -21.97 -6.13 -4.55
N PHE A 209 -21.62 -5.00 -3.96
CA PHE A 209 -21.32 -3.75 -4.64
C PHE A 209 -19.92 -3.30 -4.23
N VAL A 210 -19.03 -3.18 -5.21
CA VAL A 210 -17.63 -2.79 -4.99
C VAL A 210 -17.46 -1.32 -5.35
N LYS A 211 -16.93 -0.55 -4.41
CA LYS A 211 -16.52 0.84 -4.60
C LYS A 211 -15.01 0.93 -4.50
N LEU A 212 -14.39 1.48 -5.54
CA LEU A 212 -12.95 1.75 -5.62
C LEU A 212 -12.78 3.25 -5.76
N ARG A 213 -12.14 3.89 -4.80
CA ARG A 213 -11.77 5.30 -4.86
C ARG A 213 -10.25 5.41 -4.95
N TYR A 214 -9.74 6.28 -5.80
CA TYR A 214 -8.30 6.51 -5.94
C TYR A 214 -8.01 7.93 -6.42
N LYS A 215 -6.82 8.44 -6.15
CA LYS A 215 -6.30 9.70 -6.72
C LYS A 215 -5.32 9.36 -7.85
N ALA A 216 -5.39 10.09 -8.96
CA ALA A 216 -4.29 10.02 -9.93
C ALA A 216 -3.00 10.54 -9.25
N PRO A 217 -1.80 10.08 -9.66
CA PRO A 217 -0.56 10.54 -9.05
C PRO A 217 -0.45 12.07 -9.02
N GLY A 218 -0.28 12.65 -7.84
CA GLY A 218 -0.22 14.10 -7.63
C GLY A 218 -1.55 14.86 -7.77
N ALA A 219 -2.69 14.17 -7.90
CA ALA A 219 -4.01 14.80 -7.89
C ALA A 219 -4.55 14.96 -6.47
N GLU A 220 -5.22 16.09 -6.21
CA GLU A 220 -5.88 16.36 -4.94
C GLU A 220 -7.22 15.60 -4.81
N ASP A 221 -7.96 15.55 -5.92
CA ASP A 221 -9.31 14.97 -5.98
C ASP A 221 -9.29 13.49 -6.32
N SER A 222 -10.18 12.73 -5.68
CA SER A 222 -10.33 11.30 -5.91
C SER A 222 -11.38 10.97 -6.99
N ILE A 223 -11.14 9.88 -7.71
CA ILE A 223 -12.02 9.28 -8.71
C ILE A 223 -12.70 8.08 -8.06
N LEU A 224 -14.04 8.02 -8.15
CA LEU A 224 -14.84 6.89 -7.68
C LEU A 224 -15.25 5.98 -8.85
N LEU A 225 -14.96 4.70 -8.72
CA LEU A 225 -15.41 3.63 -9.59
C LEU A 225 -16.33 2.70 -8.79
N GLU A 226 -17.45 2.31 -9.40
CA GLU A 226 -18.46 1.48 -8.77
C GLU A 226 -18.80 0.30 -9.68
N ARG A 227 -18.85 -0.90 -9.10
CA ARG A 227 -19.16 -2.11 -9.85
C ARG A 227 -20.03 -3.08 -9.02
N PRO A 228 -21.23 -3.43 -9.51
CA PRO A 228 -22.00 -4.53 -8.94
C PRO A 228 -21.35 -5.88 -9.27
N VAL A 229 -21.42 -6.83 -8.34
CA VAL A 229 -20.95 -8.21 -8.48
C VAL A 229 -22.17 -9.11 -8.59
N THR A 230 -22.29 -9.81 -9.71
CA THR A 230 -23.43 -10.67 -10.04
C THR A 230 -22.97 -12.10 -10.35
N LEU A 231 -23.91 -13.00 -10.66
CA LEU A 231 -23.57 -14.36 -11.10
C LEU A 231 -22.74 -14.42 -12.38
N SER A 232 -22.77 -13.38 -13.23
CA SER A 232 -22.01 -13.36 -14.49
C SER A 232 -20.53 -13.03 -14.28
N ASP A 233 -20.13 -12.57 -13.09
CA ASP A 233 -18.73 -12.31 -12.72
C ASP A 233 -18.02 -13.58 -12.18
N ARG A 234 -18.66 -14.76 -12.31
CA ARG A 234 -18.15 -16.07 -11.87
C ARG A 234 -17.22 -16.72 -12.90
#